data_AF-B3NH19-F1
#
_entry.id   AF-B3NH19-F1
#
_cell.length_a   1.000
_cell.length_b   1.000
_cell.length_c   1.000
_cell.angle_alpha   90.00
_cell.angle_beta   90.00
_cell.angle_gamma   90.00
#
_symmetry.space_group_name_H-M   'P 1'
#
loop_
_entity.id
_entity.type
_entity.pdbx_description
1 polymer ?
#
loop_
_entity_poly.entity_id
_entity_poly.type
_entity_poly.pdbx_seq_one_letter_code
_entity_poly.pdbx_strand_id
1 'polypeptide(L)'
;MEDINFNDFTPKERYEIIKEFLVKMRNAKSMPSKDLHVQRFFEHYLRKFYKMPEKLVNDIAYCQRAIKTHLEIHQTIVSVFAQQADADPIIKDKYINELEEMLYELNAECNYLVLRLQDDIDRFCSAFTEQDVKPDKMVINDIVSAAIVPLIVNPDIALKPCFVMERPNEGQLIMKYFIIDGVEPIVENPHTVESPNPLSPSHSNLDMRKSRLNLQAALSRARANCKPAKKSKDDENKLTKDSILHAVGLCSHAEYKRLKLSMVLLQKRKPRSTEKTK
;
A
#
# COMPACT_ATOMS: atom_id res chain seq x y z
N MET A 1 -11.47 17.54 -39.31
CA MET A 1 -10.21 17.84 -38.58
C MET A 1 -9.55 16.50 -38.38
N GLU A 2 -8.32 16.33 -38.85
CA GLU A 2 -7.52 15.14 -38.56
C GLU A 2 -7.40 15.00 -37.03
N ASP A 3 -7.65 13.79 -36.51
CA ASP A 3 -7.53 13.52 -35.08
C ASP A 3 -6.05 13.51 -34.71
N ILE A 4 -5.53 14.65 -34.26
CA ILE A 4 -4.15 14.76 -33.76
C ILE A 4 -4.03 13.92 -32.49
N ASN A 5 -3.26 12.84 -32.55
CA ASN A 5 -2.91 12.04 -31.38
C ASN A 5 -1.65 12.62 -30.73
N PHE A 6 -1.79 13.23 -29.55
CA PHE A 6 -0.63 13.82 -28.86
C PHE A 6 0.46 12.80 -28.51
N ASN A 7 0.15 11.51 -28.44
CA ASN A 7 1.15 10.47 -28.21
C ASN A 7 2.13 10.27 -29.38
N ASP A 8 1.84 10.82 -30.55
CA ASP A 8 2.73 10.75 -31.71
C ASP A 8 3.89 11.76 -31.58
N PHE A 9 3.78 12.74 -30.68
CA PHE A 9 4.83 13.70 -30.37
C PHE A 9 5.73 13.23 -29.22
N THR A 10 6.99 13.62 -29.28
CA THR A 10 7.93 13.45 -28.17
C THR A 10 7.47 14.20 -26.92
N PRO A 11 7.91 13.82 -25.70
CA PRO A 11 7.59 14.56 -24.47
C PRO A 11 7.93 16.05 -24.55
N LYS A 12 9.04 16.39 -25.21
CA LYS A 12 9.48 17.78 -25.40
C LYS A 12 8.54 18.55 -26.32
N GLU A 13 8.16 17.97 -27.46
CA GLU A 13 7.21 18.59 -28.40
C GLU A 13 5.85 18.80 -27.76
N ARG A 14 5.33 17.80 -27.02
CA ARG A 14 4.08 17.95 -26.27
C ARG A 14 4.13 19.12 -25.30
N TYR A 15 5.21 19.22 -24.53
CA TYR A 15 5.41 20.30 -23.57
C TYR A 15 5.39 21.68 -24.27
N GLU A 16 6.12 21.85 -25.38
CA GLU A 16 6.16 23.13 -26.11
C GLU A 16 4.79 23.48 -26.72
N ILE A 17 4.09 22.52 -27.34
CA ILE A 17 2.76 22.73 -27.91
C ILE A 17 1.77 23.23 -26.84
N ILE A 18 1.76 22.56 -25.68
CA ILE A 18 0.85 22.91 -24.57
C ILE A 18 1.23 24.27 -24.00
N LYS A 19 2.51 24.53 -23.80
CA LYS A 19 3.00 25.81 -23.30
C LYS A 19 2.60 26.96 -24.22
N GLU A 20 2.82 26.84 -25.53
CA GLU A 20 2.40 27.86 -26.50
C GLU A 20 0.88 28.07 -26.50
N PHE A 21 0.10 26.98 -26.44
CA PHE A 21 -1.36 27.05 -26.35
C PHE A 21 -1.81 27.84 -25.11
N LEU A 22 -1.27 27.52 -23.94
CA LEU A 22 -1.61 28.19 -22.68
C LEU A 22 -1.18 29.66 -22.66
N VAL A 23 -0.03 30.00 -23.23
CA VAL A 23 0.43 31.39 -23.38
C VAL A 23 -0.52 32.19 -24.29
N LYS A 24 -0.95 31.62 -25.42
CA LYS A 24 -1.93 32.25 -26.31
C LYS A 24 -3.27 32.50 -25.60
N MET A 25 -3.75 31.52 -24.82
CA MET A 25 -4.97 31.68 -24.02
C MET A 25 -4.85 32.81 -22.99
N ARG A 26 -3.71 32.90 -22.28
CA ARG A 26 -3.45 33.98 -21.33
C ARG A 26 -3.45 35.36 -22.00
N ASN A 27 -2.82 35.47 -23.17
CA ASN A 27 -2.75 36.72 -23.94
C ASN A 27 -4.12 37.17 -24.46
N ALA A 28 -5.06 36.25 -24.64
CA ALA A 28 -6.45 36.53 -25.03
C ALA A 28 -7.34 37.04 -23.87
N LYS A 29 -6.77 37.46 -22.73
CA LYS A 29 -7.45 37.90 -21.49
C LYS A 29 -8.29 36.82 -20.79
N SER A 30 -8.17 35.56 -21.19
CA SER A 30 -8.59 34.42 -20.39
C SER A 30 -7.58 34.24 -19.25
N MET A 31 -8.01 34.21 -17.98
CA MET A 31 -7.14 33.75 -16.90
C MET A 31 -7.14 32.22 -16.94
N PRO A 32 -6.05 31.56 -17.36
CA PRO A 32 -6.06 30.11 -17.60
C PRO A 32 -6.42 29.30 -16.34
N SER A 33 -6.07 29.82 -15.16
CA SER A 33 -6.37 29.20 -13.86
C SER A 33 -7.84 29.31 -13.43
N LYS A 34 -8.61 30.24 -14.01
CA LYS A 34 -10.05 30.46 -13.74
C LYS A 34 -10.95 30.09 -14.91
N ASP A 35 -10.36 29.75 -16.05
CA ASP A 35 -11.09 29.40 -17.26
C ASP A 35 -11.50 27.93 -17.22
N LEU A 36 -12.81 27.70 -17.09
CA LEU A 36 -13.40 26.36 -17.06
C LEU A 36 -13.05 25.54 -18.30
N HIS A 37 -12.85 26.18 -19.46
CA HIS A 37 -12.49 25.48 -20.69
C HIS A 37 -11.05 24.99 -20.64
N VAL A 38 -10.13 25.76 -20.06
CA VAL A 38 -8.73 25.35 -19.88
C VAL A 38 -8.63 24.20 -18.88
N GLN A 39 -9.38 24.25 -17.78
CA GLN A 39 -9.45 23.15 -16.82
C GLN A 39 -10.02 21.87 -17.45
N ARG A 40 -11.15 21.95 -18.16
CA ARG A 40 -11.73 20.80 -18.88
C ARG A 40 -10.80 20.24 -19.95
N PHE A 41 -10.09 21.10 -20.68
CA PHE A 41 -9.08 20.66 -21.63
C PHE A 41 -7.95 19.92 -20.94
N PHE A 42 -7.44 20.43 -19.82
CA PHE A 42 -6.39 19.78 -19.06
C PHE A 42 -6.84 18.40 -18.53
N GLU A 43 -8.03 18.30 -17.96
CA GLU A 43 -8.60 17.03 -17.51
C GLU A 43 -8.73 16.02 -18.67
N HIS A 44 -9.23 16.47 -19.83
CA HIS A 44 -9.32 15.63 -21.02
C HIS A 44 -7.93 15.17 -21.50
N TYR A 45 -6.98 16.10 -21.53
CA TYR A 45 -5.61 15.83 -21.93
C TYR A 45 -4.95 14.79 -21.00
N LEU A 46 -5.10 14.97 -19.69
CA LEU A 46 -4.60 14.04 -18.68
C LEU A 46 -5.21 12.65 -18.88
N ARG A 47 -6.54 12.52 -18.99
CA ARG A 47 -7.21 11.23 -19.17
C ARG A 47 -6.86 10.53 -20.48
N LYS A 48 -6.62 11.28 -21.56
CA LYS A 48 -6.41 10.72 -22.89
C LYS A 48 -4.94 10.40 -23.19
N PHE A 49 -4.01 11.18 -22.66
CA PHE A 49 -2.61 11.13 -23.09
C PHE A 49 -1.62 10.79 -21.97
N TYR A 50 -2.02 10.83 -20.70
CA TYR A 50 -1.17 10.32 -19.65
C TYR A 50 -1.20 8.79 -19.66
N LYS A 51 -0.01 8.18 -19.75
CA LYS A 51 0.18 6.73 -19.66
C LYS A 51 1.04 6.45 -18.44
N MET A 52 0.45 5.78 -17.45
CA MET A 52 1.19 5.44 -16.23
C MET A 52 2.30 4.42 -16.55
N PRO A 53 3.48 4.53 -15.91
CA PRO A 53 4.54 3.56 -16.11
C PRO A 53 4.14 2.18 -15.59
N GLU A 54 3.88 1.23 -16.49
CA GLU A 54 3.31 -0.09 -16.17
C GLU A 54 4.11 -0.85 -15.11
N LYS A 55 5.45 -0.85 -15.22
CA LYS A 55 6.34 -1.51 -14.25
C LYS A 55 6.21 -0.90 -12.85
N LEU A 56 6.12 0.42 -12.76
CA LEU A 56 5.97 1.12 -11.48
C LEU A 56 4.61 0.82 -10.84
N VAL A 57 3.55 0.84 -11.65
CA VAL A 57 2.18 0.48 -11.22
C VAL A 57 2.10 -0.97 -10.74
N ASN A 58 2.75 -1.89 -11.46
CA ASN A 58 2.85 -3.30 -11.08
C ASN A 58 3.55 -3.46 -9.73
N ASP A 59 4.70 -2.81 -9.55
CA ASP A 59 5.46 -2.86 -8.29
C ASP A 59 4.69 -2.26 -7.11
N ILE A 60 3.97 -1.15 -7.30
CA ILE A 60 3.10 -0.60 -6.24
C ILE A 60 2.02 -1.61 -5.86
N ALA A 61 1.33 -2.20 -6.85
CA ALA A 61 0.30 -3.18 -6.59
C ALA A 61 0.88 -4.44 -5.91
N TYR A 62 2.06 -4.87 -6.32
CA TYR A 62 2.79 -6.00 -5.73
C TYR A 62 3.10 -5.73 -4.25
N CYS A 63 3.71 -4.59 -3.92
CA CYS A 63 4.01 -4.21 -2.54
C CYS A 63 2.73 -4.16 -1.69
N GLN A 64 1.63 -3.59 -2.20
CA GLN A 64 0.37 -3.54 -1.45
C GLN A 64 -0.23 -4.93 -1.21
N ARG A 65 -0.14 -5.86 -2.18
CA ARG A 65 -0.53 -7.25 -1.96
C ARG A 65 0.37 -7.93 -0.93
N ALA A 66 1.68 -7.72 -1.01
CA ALA A 66 2.63 -8.29 -0.05
C ALA A 66 2.35 -7.79 1.37
N ILE A 67 2.12 -6.48 1.56
CA ILE A 67 1.72 -5.90 2.86
C ILE A 67 0.45 -6.58 3.38
N LYS A 68 -0.58 -6.73 2.55
CA LYS A 68 -1.82 -7.41 2.92
C LYS A 68 -1.55 -8.84 3.39
N THR A 69 -0.79 -9.61 2.62
CA THR A 69 -0.44 -11.00 2.98
C THR A 69 0.33 -11.07 4.29
N HIS A 70 1.32 -10.21 4.52
CA HIS A 70 2.10 -10.21 5.76
C HIS A 70 1.24 -9.82 6.97
N LEU A 71 0.31 -8.88 6.82
CA LEU A 71 -0.67 -8.53 7.86
C LEU A 71 -1.62 -9.69 8.18
N GLU A 72 -2.09 -10.41 7.16
CA GLU A 72 -2.96 -11.58 7.33
C GLU A 72 -2.24 -12.71 8.08
N ILE A 73 -0.96 -12.96 7.75
CA ILE A 73 -0.12 -13.92 8.47
C ILE A 73 0.13 -13.49 9.90
N HIS A 74 0.47 -12.21 10.13
CA HIS A 74 0.62 -11.65 11.47
C HIS A 74 -0.64 -11.90 12.32
N GLN A 75 -1.82 -11.55 11.79
CA GLN A 75 -3.11 -11.79 12.47
C GLN A 75 -3.36 -13.28 12.73
N THR A 76 -2.99 -14.13 11.78
CA THR A 76 -3.10 -15.59 11.92
C THR A 76 -2.22 -16.10 13.07
N ILE A 77 -0.96 -15.67 13.17
CA ILE A 77 -0.06 -16.05 14.27
C ILE A 77 -0.64 -15.61 15.61
N VAL A 78 -1.07 -14.35 15.73
CA VAL A 78 -1.68 -13.85 16.98
C VAL A 78 -2.89 -14.69 17.39
N SER A 79 -3.76 -15.02 16.42
CA SER A 79 -4.98 -15.80 16.66
C SER A 79 -4.69 -17.23 17.09
N VAL A 80 -3.72 -17.88 16.43
CA VAL A 80 -3.34 -19.27 16.71
C VAL A 80 -2.69 -19.39 18.10
N PHE A 81 -1.82 -18.46 18.47
CA PHE A 81 -1.19 -18.45 19.79
C PHE A 81 -2.19 -18.14 20.91
N ALA A 82 -3.20 -17.30 20.66
CA ALA A 82 -4.26 -17.04 21.63
C ALA A 82 -5.13 -18.27 21.95
N GLN A 83 -5.20 -19.24 21.04
CA GLN A 83 -5.99 -20.47 21.20
C GLN A 83 -5.23 -21.60 21.90
N GLN A 84 -3.92 -21.46 22.12
CA GLN A 84 -3.07 -22.49 22.72
C GLN A 84 -2.59 -22.09 24.10
N ALA A 85 -3.02 -22.85 25.10
CA ALA A 85 -2.66 -22.60 26.50
C ALA A 85 -1.18 -22.87 26.79
N ASP A 86 -0.50 -23.64 25.96
CA ASP A 86 0.91 -24.04 26.05
C ASP A 86 1.81 -23.34 25.01
N ALA A 87 1.29 -22.31 24.33
CA ALA A 87 2.09 -21.59 23.34
C ALA A 87 3.15 -20.72 24.01
N ASP A 88 4.40 -20.85 23.54
CA ASP A 88 5.52 -20.08 24.07
C ASP A 88 5.41 -18.61 23.62
N PRO A 89 5.19 -17.66 24.55
CA PRO A 89 5.08 -16.24 24.22
C PRO A 89 6.37 -15.67 23.62
N ILE A 90 7.54 -16.21 23.94
CA ILE A 90 8.83 -15.75 23.40
C ILE A 90 8.90 -16.05 21.90
N ILE A 91 8.44 -17.24 21.48
CA ILE A 91 8.40 -17.63 20.07
C ILE A 91 7.40 -16.76 19.30
N LYS A 92 6.24 -16.48 19.90
CA LYS A 92 5.25 -15.57 19.33
C LYS A 92 5.86 -14.20 19.06
N ASP A 93 6.44 -13.58 20.08
CA ASP A 93 6.98 -12.23 19.99
C ASP A 93 8.11 -12.16 18.95
N LYS A 94 8.95 -13.21 18.87
CA LYS A 94 9.94 -13.32 17.80
C LYS A 94 9.31 -13.29 16.41
N TYR A 95 8.29 -14.11 16.16
CA TYR A 95 7.64 -14.15 14.84
C TYR A 95 6.93 -12.85 14.47
N ILE A 96 6.31 -12.21 15.46
CA ILE A 96 5.65 -10.92 15.28
C ILE A 96 6.67 -9.83 14.95
N ASN A 97 7.76 -9.74 15.71
CA ASN A 97 8.82 -8.76 15.46
C ASN A 97 9.43 -8.94 14.06
N GLU A 98 9.71 -10.17 13.64
CA GLU A 98 10.20 -10.45 12.27
C GLU A 98 9.22 -9.96 11.19
N LEU A 99 7.92 -10.18 11.38
CA LEU A 99 6.90 -9.73 10.42
C LEU A 99 6.73 -8.21 10.42
N GLU A 100 6.82 -7.58 11.59
CA GLU A 100 6.76 -6.13 11.72
C GLU A 100 7.94 -5.44 11.04
N GLU A 101 9.16 -5.94 11.23
CA GLU A 101 10.35 -5.47 10.50
C GLU A 101 10.15 -5.56 8.98
N MET A 102 9.69 -6.70 8.48
CA MET A 102 9.38 -6.88 7.06
C MET A 102 8.27 -5.93 6.57
N LEU A 103 7.24 -5.67 7.38
CA LEU A 103 6.17 -4.74 7.06
C LEU A 103 6.68 -3.29 7.01
N TYR A 104 7.61 -2.90 7.89
CA TYR A 104 8.24 -1.58 7.85
C TYR A 104 9.02 -1.38 6.56
N GLU A 105 9.84 -2.36 6.15
CA GLU A 105 10.58 -2.33 4.89
C GLU A 105 9.65 -2.25 3.68
N LEU A 106 8.62 -3.10 3.64
CA LEU A 106 7.64 -3.13 2.56
C LEU A 106 6.86 -1.82 2.45
N ASN A 107 6.47 -1.22 3.57
CA ASN A 107 5.78 0.05 3.59
C ASN A 107 6.70 1.19 3.13
N ALA A 108 7.96 1.20 3.54
CA ALA A 108 8.92 2.20 3.07
C ALA A 108 9.14 2.12 1.55
N GLU A 109 9.32 0.89 1.02
CA GLU A 109 9.45 0.62 -0.40
C GLU A 109 8.19 1.05 -1.18
N CYS A 110 6.99 0.68 -0.71
CA CYS A 110 5.73 1.09 -1.32
C CYS A 110 5.57 2.62 -1.35
N ASN A 111 5.91 3.31 -0.25
CA ASN A 111 5.83 4.78 -0.19
C ASN A 111 6.81 5.44 -1.17
N TYR A 112 8.02 4.91 -1.29
CA TYR A 112 8.99 5.41 -2.27
C TYR A 112 8.46 5.29 -3.71
N LEU A 113 7.84 4.16 -4.06
CA LEU A 113 7.24 3.98 -5.39
C LEU A 113 6.09 4.95 -5.66
N VAL A 114 5.23 5.19 -4.66
CA VAL A 114 4.13 6.17 -4.75
C VAL A 114 4.68 7.59 -4.96
N LEU A 115 5.77 7.96 -4.28
CA LEU A 115 6.45 9.24 -4.51
C LEU A 115 7.02 9.34 -5.93
N ARG A 116 7.65 8.28 -6.44
CA ARG A 116 8.11 8.22 -7.84
C ARG A 116 6.98 8.39 -8.84
N LEU A 117 5.81 7.83 -8.55
CA LEU A 117 4.64 7.98 -9.39
C LEU A 117 4.10 9.42 -9.34
N GLN A 118 4.10 10.04 -8.17
CA GLN A 118 3.74 11.45 -8.02
C GLN A 118 4.69 12.35 -8.84
N ASP A 119 6.00 12.11 -8.78
CA ASP A 119 6.99 12.86 -9.58
C ASP A 119 6.77 12.69 -11.09
N ASP A 120 6.39 11.50 -11.55
CA ASP A 120 6.08 11.22 -12.95
C ASP A 120 4.84 11.99 -13.43
N ILE A 121 3.77 11.99 -12.61
CA ILE A 121 2.55 12.76 -12.85
C ILE A 121 2.86 14.26 -12.88
N ASP A 122 3.62 14.75 -11.90
CA ASP A 122 3.97 16.17 -11.79
C ASP A 122 4.82 16.63 -12.97
N ARG A 123 5.75 15.78 -13.43
CA ARG A 123 6.53 16.04 -14.65
C ARG A 123 5.63 16.11 -15.88
N PHE A 124 4.66 15.21 -16.02
CA PHE A 124 3.69 15.24 -17.12
C PHE A 124 2.82 16.50 -17.08
N CYS A 125 2.48 16.98 -15.89
CA CYS A 125 1.64 18.16 -15.67
C CYS A 125 2.40 19.50 -15.71
N SER A 126 3.73 19.47 -15.78
CA SER A 126 4.61 20.66 -15.67
C SER A 126 4.21 21.84 -16.57
N ALA A 127 3.89 21.59 -17.84
CA ALA A 127 3.48 22.64 -18.78
C ALA A 127 2.24 23.43 -18.32
N PHE A 128 1.31 22.78 -17.61
CA PHE A 128 0.11 23.40 -17.06
C PHE A 128 0.40 24.10 -15.73
N THR A 129 1.16 23.46 -14.84
CA THR A 129 1.45 24.00 -13.51
C THR A 129 2.33 25.25 -13.57
N GLU A 130 3.27 25.33 -14.50
CA GLU A 130 4.06 26.53 -14.78
C GLU A 130 3.21 27.74 -15.22
N GLN A 131 2.02 27.49 -15.77
CA GLN A 131 1.06 28.51 -16.17
C GLN A 131 -0.02 28.78 -15.11
N ASP A 132 0.19 28.30 -13.88
CA ASP A 132 -0.73 28.38 -12.73
C ASP A 132 -2.04 27.60 -12.94
N VAL A 133 -2.04 26.63 -13.86
CA VAL A 133 -3.15 25.69 -14.05
C VAL A 133 -2.86 24.43 -13.23
N LYS A 134 -3.53 24.29 -12.10
CA LYS A 134 -3.33 23.14 -11.19
C LYS A 134 -4.18 21.96 -11.62
N PRO A 135 -3.63 20.74 -11.63
CA PRO A 135 -4.42 19.55 -11.92
C PRO A 135 -5.44 19.31 -10.81
N ASP A 136 -6.62 18.86 -11.21
CA ASP A 136 -7.61 18.38 -10.25
C ASP A 136 -7.10 17.09 -9.59
N LYS A 137 -6.89 17.17 -8.27
CA LYS A 137 -6.46 16.03 -7.46
C LYS A 137 -7.45 14.87 -7.52
N MET A 138 -8.75 15.15 -7.68
CA MET A 138 -9.76 14.09 -7.82
C MET A 138 -9.56 13.33 -9.12
N VAL A 139 -9.31 14.03 -10.23
CA VAL A 139 -9.04 13.40 -11.53
C VAL A 139 -7.76 12.57 -11.50
N ILE A 140 -6.68 13.08 -10.89
CA ILE A 140 -5.46 12.30 -10.70
C ILE A 140 -5.74 11.04 -9.88
N ASN A 141 -6.39 11.19 -8.73
CA ASN A 141 -6.72 10.06 -7.86
C ASN A 141 -7.59 9.02 -8.58
N ASP A 142 -8.55 9.45 -9.39
CA ASP A 142 -9.40 8.55 -10.17
C ASP A 142 -8.56 7.75 -11.18
N ILE A 143 -7.65 8.41 -11.92
CA ILE A 143 -6.78 7.76 -12.91
C ILE A 143 -5.87 6.74 -12.21
N VAL A 144 -5.19 7.17 -11.14
CA VAL A 144 -4.29 6.32 -10.35
C VAL A 144 -5.05 5.14 -9.76
N SER A 145 -6.22 5.37 -9.17
CA SER A 145 -7.03 4.31 -8.57
C SER A 145 -7.52 3.32 -9.61
N ALA A 146 -7.97 3.80 -10.77
CA ALA A 146 -8.42 2.95 -11.86
C ALA A 146 -7.30 2.04 -12.41
N ALA A 147 -6.05 2.48 -12.35
CA ALA A 147 -4.90 1.68 -12.78
C ALA A 147 -4.42 0.69 -11.71
N ILE A 148 -4.32 1.13 -10.45
CA ILE A 148 -3.67 0.35 -9.38
C ILE A 148 -4.66 -0.59 -8.67
N VAL A 149 -5.86 -0.11 -8.33
CA VAL A 149 -6.80 -0.87 -7.48
C VAL A 149 -7.20 -2.22 -8.08
N PRO A 150 -7.53 -2.34 -9.38
CA PRO A 150 -7.85 -3.64 -9.99
C PRO A 150 -6.70 -4.65 -9.84
N LEU A 151 -5.46 -4.18 -9.92
CA LEU A 151 -4.27 -4.99 -9.72
C LEU A 151 -4.05 -5.37 -8.26
N ILE A 152 -4.65 -4.70 -7.28
CA ILE A 152 -4.52 -5.10 -5.87
C ILE A 152 -5.60 -6.12 -5.51
N VAL A 153 -6.83 -5.88 -5.96
CA VAL A 153 -8.01 -6.65 -5.51
C VAL A 153 -8.19 -7.97 -6.23
N ASN A 154 -7.69 -8.11 -7.47
CA ASN A 154 -7.92 -9.31 -8.28
C ASN A 154 -6.79 -10.35 -8.10
N PRO A 155 -6.96 -11.42 -7.31
CA PRO A 155 -5.90 -12.40 -7.06
C PRO A 155 -5.46 -13.15 -8.32
N ASP A 156 -6.30 -13.25 -9.35
CA ASP A 156 -6.02 -13.99 -10.59
C ASP A 156 -4.95 -13.30 -11.46
N ILE A 157 -4.69 -12.02 -11.21
CA ILE A 157 -3.63 -11.28 -11.90
C ILE A 157 -2.30 -11.60 -11.21
N ALA A 158 -1.43 -12.31 -11.92
CA ALA A 158 -0.05 -12.52 -11.48
C ALA A 158 0.74 -11.22 -11.60
N LEU A 159 1.28 -10.75 -10.48
CA LEU A 159 2.18 -9.59 -10.42
C LEU A 159 3.60 -10.09 -10.25
N LYS A 160 4.51 -9.58 -11.08
CA LYS A 160 5.94 -9.90 -11.01
C LYS A 160 6.70 -8.63 -10.66
N PRO A 161 7.46 -8.62 -9.55
CA PRO A 161 8.22 -7.45 -9.16
C PRO A 161 9.31 -7.16 -10.20
N CYS A 162 9.51 -5.87 -10.48
CA CYS A 162 10.48 -5.36 -11.45
C CYS A 162 11.64 -4.60 -10.78
N PHE A 163 11.32 -3.67 -9.87
CA PHE A 163 12.29 -2.85 -9.16
C PHE A 163 12.32 -3.10 -7.65
N VAL A 164 11.43 -3.97 -7.16
CA VAL A 164 11.30 -4.31 -5.75
C VAL A 164 11.75 -5.73 -5.47
N MET A 165 12.08 -5.99 -4.22
CA MET A 165 12.48 -7.32 -3.78
C MET A 165 11.29 -8.28 -3.80
N GLU A 166 11.52 -9.50 -4.29
CA GLU A 166 10.53 -10.57 -4.21
C GLU A 166 10.31 -10.98 -2.75
N ARG A 167 9.04 -11.11 -2.37
CA ARG A 167 8.61 -11.47 -1.02
C ARG A 167 7.99 -12.86 -0.99
N PRO A 168 8.11 -13.56 0.15
CA PRO A 168 7.41 -14.82 0.33
C PRO A 168 5.90 -14.64 0.13
N ASN A 169 5.31 -15.56 -0.64
CA ASN A 169 3.86 -15.64 -0.77
C ASN A 169 3.21 -16.23 0.48
N GLU A 170 1.88 -16.18 0.55
CA GLU A 170 1.12 -16.68 1.70
C GLU A 170 1.49 -18.13 2.06
N GLY A 171 1.60 -19.02 1.07
CA GLY A 171 1.95 -20.42 1.30
C GLY A 171 3.35 -20.60 1.89
N GLN A 172 4.33 -19.84 1.41
CA GLN A 172 5.69 -19.84 1.92
C GLN A 172 5.76 -19.28 3.35
N LEU A 173 5.02 -18.21 3.65
CA LEU A 173 4.91 -17.67 5.01
C LEU A 173 4.22 -18.67 5.94
N ILE A 174 3.15 -19.33 5.47
CA ILE A 174 2.48 -20.37 6.23
C ILE A 174 3.48 -21.49 6.55
N MET A 175 4.22 -22.00 5.57
CA MET A 175 5.24 -23.04 5.83
C MET A 175 6.35 -22.59 6.79
N LYS A 176 6.76 -21.31 6.70
CA LYS A 176 7.80 -20.75 7.59
C LYS A 176 7.35 -20.71 9.05
N TYR A 177 6.11 -20.28 9.31
CA TYR A 177 5.61 -20.05 10.67
C TYR A 177 4.76 -21.22 11.22
N PHE A 178 4.24 -22.07 10.33
CA PHE A 178 3.36 -23.20 10.63
C PHE A 178 3.84 -24.45 9.87
N ILE A 179 4.36 -25.44 10.61
CA ILE A 179 4.76 -26.72 9.99
C ILE A 179 3.49 -27.48 9.56
N ILE A 180 3.43 -27.88 8.29
CA ILE A 180 2.43 -28.84 7.79
C ILE A 180 3.07 -30.22 7.87
N ASP A 181 2.57 -31.15 8.69
CA ASP A 181 3.09 -32.52 8.68
C ASP A 181 3.02 -33.10 7.27
N GLY A 182 4.16 -33.59 6.78
CA GLY A 182 4.29 -34.33 5.52
C GLY A 182 5.18 -33.69 4.46
N VAL A 183 5.73 -32.49 4.68
CA VAL A 183 6.75 -31.91 3.78
C VAL A 183 7.95 -31.49 4.60
N GLU A 184 9.06 -32.22 4.45
CA GLU A 184 10.35 -31.78 4.96
C GLU A 184 10.70 -30.40 4.36
N PRO A 185 11.21 -29.45 5.16
CA PRO A 185 11.63 -28.16 4.64
C PRO A 185 12.69 -28.39 3.55
N ILE A 186 12.44 -27.85 2.36
CA ILE A 186 13.45 -27.80 1.30
C ILE A 186 14.61 -27.01 1.88
N VAL A 187 15.71 -27.72 2.13
CA VAL A 187 17.00 -27.14 2.48
C VAL A 187 17.41 -26.25 1.32
N GLU A 188 17.25 -24.93 1.46
CA GLU A 188 18.06 -24.00 0.69
C GLU A 188 19.51 -24.25 1.10
N ASN A 189 20.32 -24.78 0.18
CA ASN A 189 21.76 -24.92 0.35
C ASN A 189 22.39 -23.54 0.57
N PRO A 190 23.07 -23.28 1.70
CA PRO A 190 24.13 -22.31 1.74
C PRO A 190 25.47 -23.05 1.55
N HIS A 191 26.36 -22.39 0.83
CA HIS A 191 27.71 -22.85 0.57
C HIS A 191 28.44 -23.45 1.79
N THR A 192 29.18 -24.51 1.51
CA THR A 192 30.17 -25.23 2.30
C THR A 192 31.00 -24.34 3.22
N VAL A 193 30.93 -24.55 4.55
CA VAL A 193 32.09 -24.55 5.47
C VAL A 193 31.81 -25.51 6.63
N GLU A 194 32.84 -26.27 6.99
CA GLU A 194 32.89 -27.43 7.88
C GLU A 194 32.23 -27.29 9.27
N SER A 195 31.71 -28.44 9.71
CA SER A 195 31.30 -28.72 11.10
C SER A 195 32.50 -28.79 12.04
N PRO A 196 32.29 -28.62 13.37
CA PRO A 196 32.46 -29.82 14.19
C PRO A 196 31.37 -30.06 15.25
N ASN A 197 30.81 -31.26 15.16
CA ASN A 197 30.26 -32.18 16.17
C ASN A 197 29.01 -31.84 17.04
N PRO A 198 28.22 -32.88 17.39
CA PRO A 198 26.84 -32.73 17.86
C PRO A 198 26.76 -32.63 19.39
N LEU A 199 26.09 -31.60 19.89
CA LEU A 199 25.67 -31.50 21.28
C LEU A 199 24.22 -32.00 21.44
N SER A 200 24.05 -32.78 22.49
CA SER A 200 22.89 -33.52 22.99
C SER A 200 21.52 -32.82 22.87
N PRO A 201 20.41 -33.58 22.77
CA PRO A 201 19.08 -32.99 22.66
C PRO A 201 18.68 -32.35 23.99
N SER A 202 18.71 -31.02 24.04
CA SER A 202 18.16 -30.24 25.15
C SER A 202 16.64 -30.39 25.20
N HIS A 203 16.09 -30.41 26.42
CA HIS A 203 14.66 -30.52 26.72
C HIS A 203 13.79 -29.48 25.99
N SER A 204 14.36 -28.35 25.56
CA SER A 204 13.66 -27.32 24.78
C SER A 204 13.16 -27.82 23.42
N ASN A 205 13.82 -28.79 22.79
CA ASN A 205 13.37 -29.38 21.52
C ASN A 205 12.10 -30.24 21.68
N LEU A 206 11.88 -30.82 22.86
CA LEU A 206 10.72 -31.65 23.15
C LEU A 206 9.48 -30.80 23.42
N ASP A 207 9.64 -29.71 24.16
CA ASP A 207 8.54 -28.77 24.45
C ASP A 207 8.16 -27.96 23.21
N MET A 208 9.16 -27.55 22.40
CA MET A 208 8.90 -26.98 21.07
C MET A 208 8.15 -27.96 20.17
N ARG A 209 8.51 -29.25 20.15
CA ARG A 209 7.79 -30.25 19.33
C ARG A 209 6.36 -30.48 19.81
N LYS A 210 6.11 -30.50 21.12
CA LYS A 210 4.75 -30.67 21.68
C LYS A 210 3.86 -29.48 21.39
N SER A 211 4.37 -28.27 21.63
CA SER A 211 3.67 -27.02 21.31
C SER A 211 3.33 -26.96 19.81
N ARG A 212 4.27 -27.35 18.94
CA ARG A 212 4.09 -27.42 17.48
C ARG A 212 3.03 -28.44 17.04
N LEU A 213 3.01 -29.64 17.62
CA LEU A 213 2.00 -30.66 17.31
C LEU A 213 0.59 -30.22 17.76
N ASN A 214 0.50 -29.51 18.88
CA ASN A 214 -0.76 -28.98 19.38
C ASN A 214 -1.32 -27.88 18.47
N LEU A 215 -0.42 -27.03 17.95
CA LEU A 215 -0.71 -25.95 17.00
C LEU A 215 -1.31 -26.49 15.69
N GLN A 216 -0.79 -27.62 15.22
CA GLN A 216 -1.28 -28.28 14.02
C GLN A 216 -2.64 -28.96 14.22
N ALA A 217 -2.86 -29.56 15.38
CA ALA A 217 -4.17 -30.08 15.76
C ALA A 217 -5.22 -28.95 15.87
N ALA A 218 -4.82 -27.75 16.32
CA ALA A 218 -5.69 -26.59 16.36
C ALA A 218 -6.06 -26.06 14.96
N LEU A 219 -5.09 -25.97 14.05
CA LEU A 219 -5.32 -25.51 12.67
C LEU A 219 -6.21 -26.46 11.87
N SER A 220 -6.02 -27.77 12.02
CA SER A 220 -6.90 -28.77 11.39
C SER A 220 -8.34 -28.68 11.92
N ARG A 221 -8.52 -28.46 13.23
CA ARG A 221 -9.85 -28.19 13.82
C ARG A 221 -10.49 -26.90 13.29
N ALA A 222 -9.70 -25.82 13.16
CA ALA A 222 -10.20 -24.54 12.65
C ALA A 222 -10.63 -24.65 11.17
N ARG A 223 -9.85 -25.36 10.34
CA ARG A 223 -10.18 -25.61 8.93
C ARG A 223 -11.39 -26.53 8.77
N ALA A 224 -11.55 -27.55 9.61
CA ALA A 224 -12.71 -28.45 9.59
C ALA A 224 -14.02 -27.75 10.00
N ASN A 225 -13.94 -26.72 10.86
CA ASN A 225 -15.09 -25.94 11.30
C ASN A 225 -15.48 -24.79 10.36
N CYS A 226 -14.64 -24.45 9.37
CA CYS A 226 -14.97 -23.48 8.33
C CYS A 226 -15.86 -24.11 7.23
N LYS A 227 -17.15 -24.28 7.52
CA LYS A 227 -18.16 -24.28 6.44
C LYS A 227 -18.40 -22.83 5.99
N PRO A 228 -18.66 -22.57 4.69
CA PRO A 228 -18.91 -21.22 4.22
C PRO A 228 -20.12 -20.64 4.95
N ALA A 229 -19.90 -19.55 5.66
CA ALA A 229 -20.91 -18.93 6.51
C ALA A 229 -22.09 -18.44 5.67
N LYS A 230 -23.26 -19.08 5.86
CA LYS A 230 -24.55 -18.46 5.60
C LYS A 230 -24.67 -17.24 6.52
N LYS A 231 -25.07 -16.11 5.95
CA LYS A 231 -25.33 -14.85 6.65
C LYS A 231 -26.29 -15.07 7.83
N SER A 232 -25.86 -14.70 9.04
CA SER A 232 -26.77 -14.33 10.14
C SER A 232 -26.17 -13.15 10.93
N LYS A 233 -27.08 -12.28 11.35
CA LYS A 233 -26.87 -11.02 12.07
C LYS A 233 -26.63 -11.25 13.57
N ASP A 234 -25.95 -10.27 14.17
CA ASP A 234 -25.85 -9.91 15.60
C ASP A 234 -25.09 -10.93 16.50
N ASP A 235 -24.16 -10.60 17.41
CA ASP A 235 -23.83 -9.35 18.09
C ASP A 235 -22.36 -9.30 18.58
N GLU A 236 -21.87 -8.06 18.69
CA GLU A 236 -20.89 -7.47 19.61
C GLU A 236 -19.74 -8.29 20.23
N ASN A 237 -18.55 -8.17 19.63
CA ASN A 237 -17.41 -7.58 20.35
C ASN A 237 -16.46 -6.94 19.32
N LYS A 238 -16.78 -5.70 18.95
CA LYS A 238 -16.05 -4.93 17.93
C LYS A 238 -14.70 -4.48 18.51
N LEU A 239 -13.64 -5.23 18.20
CA LEU A 239 -12.35 -4.63 17.87
C LEU A 239 -12.59 -3.78 16.62
N THR A 240 -13.03 -2.54 16.84
CA THR A 240 -13.31 -1.60 15.77
C THR A 240 -12.03 -1.37 14.99
N LYS A 241 -12.12 -1.41 13.65
CA LYS A 241 -11.03 -1.13 12.71
C LYS A 241 -10.24 0.13 13.09
N ASP A 242 -10.90 1.07 13.73
CA ASP A 242 -10.32 2.31 14.26
C ASP A 242 -9.23 2.07 15.32
N SER A 243 -9.36 1.05 16.17
CA SER A 243 -8.35 0.71 17.18
C SER A 243 -7.07 0.14 16.55
N ILE A 244 -7.21 -0.61 15.45
CA ILE A 244 -6.06 -1.15 14.69
C ILE A 244 -5.37 -0.01 13.96
N LEU A 245 -6.13 0.85 13.27
CA LEU A 245 -5.60 2.02 12.57
C LEU A 245 -4.81 2.92 13.54
N HIS A 246 -5.35 3.19 14.73
CA HIS A 246 -4.67 4.01 15.73
C HIS A 246 -3.37 3.39 16.26
N ALA A 247 -3.31 2.06 16.42
CA ALA A 247 -2.12 1.37 16.90
C ALA A 247 -0.96 1.40 15.88
N VAL A 248 -1.26 1.46 14.58
CA VAL A 248 -0.26 1.54 13.50
C VAL A 248 -0.02 2.97 13.00
N GLY A 249 -0.47 3.98 13.73
CA GLY A 249 -0.26 5.40 13.38
C GLY A 249 -1.06 5.89 12.16
N LEU A 250 -2.09 5.14 11.74
CA LEU A 250 -2.99 5.50 10.65
C LEU A 250 -4.27 6.14 11.22
N CYS A 251 -4.78 7.17 10.57
CA CYS A 251 -6.02 7.82 10.99
C CYS A 251 -7.22 7.28 10.19
N SER A 252 -8.35 7.09 10.88
CA SER A 252 -9.61 6.73 10.23
C SER A 252 -10.12 7.87 9.34
N HIS A 253 -10.97 7.56 8.36
CA HIS A 253 -11.56 8.58 7.48
C HIS A 253 -12.36 9.65 8.27
N ALA A 254 -12.95 9.26 9.41
CA ALA A 254 -13.66 10.17 10.30
C ALA A 254 -12.71 11.09 11.09
N GLU A 255 -11.55 10.58 11.53
CA GLU A 255 -10.49 11.38 12.16
C GLU A 255 -9.84 12.34 11.16
N TYR A 256 -9.55 11.88 9.95
CA TYR A 256 -9.06 12.73 8.87
C TYR A 256 -10.00 13.92 8.59
N LYS A 257 -11.32 13.68 8.54
CA LYS A 257 -12.31 14.75 8.38
C LYS A 257 -12.32 15.71 9.57
N ARG A 258 -12.21 15.22 10.81
CA ARG A 258 -12.10 16.08 12.01
C ARG A 258 -10.83 16.93 12.01
N LEU A 259 -9.68 16.34 11.66
CA LEU A 259 -8.40 17.06 11.56
C LEU A 259 -8.46 18.15 10.50
N LYS A 260 -9.06 17.84 9.34
CA LYS A 260 -9.24 18.81 8.26
C LYS A 260 -10.13 19.99 8.69
N LEU A 261 -11.18 19.74 9.47
CA LEU A 261 -12.05 20.79 9.99
C LEU A 261 -11.38 21.64 11.09
N SER A 262 -10.58 21.06 11.97
CA SER A 262 -9.86 21.80 13.01
C SER A 262 -8.76 22.71 12.44
N MET A 263 -8.10 22.30 11.36
CA MET A 263 -7.14 23.14 10.63
C MET A 263 -7.80 24.37 9.98
N VAL A 264 -9.04 24.24 9.50
CA VAL A 264 -9.82 25.36 8.92
C VAL A 264 -10.25 26.36 10.00
N LEU A 265 -10.53 25.90 11.23
CA LEU A 265 -10.91 26.77 12.35
C LEU A 265 -9.73 27.56 12.93
N LEU A 266 -8.51 27.00 12.91
CA LEU A 266 -7.30 27.70 13.35
C LEU A 266 -6.92 28.88 12.44
N GLN A 267 -7.23 28.80 11.14
CA GLN A 267 -6.95 29.90 10.20
C GLN A 267 -7.88 31.11 10.37
N LYS A 268 -9.06 30.96 10.99
CA LYS A 268 -9.99 32.07 11.24
C LYS A 268 -9.67 32.88 12.51
N ARG A 269 -8.70 32.44 13.33
CA ARG A 269 -8.22 33.16 14.52
C ARG A 269 -6.82 33.74 14.31
N LYS A 270 -6.62 34.55 13.26
CA LYS A 270 -5.53 35.54 13.27
C LYS A 270 -6.09 36.87 13.81
N PRO A 271 -5.54 37.44 14.90
CA PRO A 271 -5.99 38.74 15.37
C PRO A 271 -5.58 39.83 14.38
N ARG A 272 -6.53 40.72 14.03
CA ARG A 272 -6.23 41.97 13.31
C ARG A 272 -5.28 42.80 14.16
N SER A 273 -4.12 43.17 13.61
CA SER A 273 -3.27 44.22 14.15
C SER A 273 -4.01 45.56 14.04
N THR A 274 -4.37 46.14 15.17
CA THR A 274 -4.75 47.56 15.24
C THR A 274 -3.47 48.38 15.41
N GLU A 275 -2.93 48.90 14.31
CA GLU A 275 -2.11 50.10 14.36
C GLU A 275 -3.04 51.28 14.68
N LYS A 276 -2.82 51.91 15.84
CA LYS A 276 -3.27 53.27 16.11
C LYS A 276 -2.03 54.15 16.14
N THR A 277 -1.91 54.94 15.08
CA THR A 277 -1.07 56.12 14.98
C THR A 277 -1.39 57.07 16.13
N LYS A 278 -0.36 57.51 16.85
CA LYS A 278 -0.30 58.79 17.55
C LYS A 278 1.13 59.31 17.47
#